data_AF-A0A969VX36-F1
#
_entry.id   AF-A0A969VX36-F1
#
_cell.length_a   1.000
_cell.length_b   1.000
_cell.length_c   1.000
_cell.angle_alpha   90.00
_cell.angle_beta   90.00
_cell.angle_gamma   90.00
#
_symmetry.space_group_name_H-M   'P 1'
#
loop_
_entity.id
_entity.type
_entity.pdbx_description
1 polymer ?
#
loop_
_entity_poly.entity_id
_entity_poly.type
_entity_poly.pdbx_seq_one_letter_code
_entity_poly.pdbx_strand_id
1 'polypeptide(L)' 'MRILVLGIGNILLSDEGVGPHVVGRLADEYLVPDNVEVIDGGTSGMDLLDLVTSVDALVIVDCARLDG' A
#
# COMPACT_ATOMS: atom_id res chain seq x y z
N MET A 1 13.20 10.19 -8.54
CA MET A 1 11.75 10.05 -8.33
C MET A 1 11.51 8.83 -7.47
N ARG A 2 11.21 9.02 -6.18
CA ARG A 2 10.86 7.96 -5.24
C ARG A 2 9.35 7.73 -5.29
N ILE A 3 8.95 6.47 -5.49
CA ILE A 3 7.53 6.06 -5.53
C ILE A 3 7.28 5.12 -4.36
N LEU A 4 6.18 5.31 -3.65
CA LEU A 4 5.67 4.36 -2.67
C LEU A 4 4.38 3.71 -3.15
N VAL A 5 4.32 2.38 -3.13
CA VAL A 5 3.09 1.60 -3.24
C VAL A 5 2.73 1.10 -1.86
N LEU A 6 1.61 1.58 -1.33
CA LEU A 6 1.18 1.34 0.04
C LEU A 6 -0.13 0.55 0.06
N GLY A 7 -0.11 -0.65 0.62
CA GLY A 7 -1.29 -1.47 0.85
C GLY A 7 -1.90 -1.11 2.20
N ILE A 8 -3.16 -0.69 2.21
CA ILE A 8 -3.92 -0.38 3.42
C ILE A 8 -5.03 -1.42 3.58
N GLY A 9 -5.28 -1.81 4.82
CA GLY A 9 -6.40 -2.67 5.18
C GLY A 9 -6.06 -3.72 6.23
N ASN A 10 -7.04 -4.58 6.49
CA ASN A 10 -6.95 -5.61 7.51
C ASN A 10 -7.20 -7.00 6.91
N ILE A 11 -6.13 -7.82 6.87
CA ILE A 11 -6.18 -9.20 6.35
C ILE A 11 -7.19 -10.10 7.08
N LEU A 12 -7.62 -9.73 8.28
CA LEU A 12 -8.61 -10.48 9.05
C LEU A 12 -10.06 -10.17 8.65
N LEU A 13 -10.30 -9.10 7.89
CA LEU A 13 -11.63 -8.54 7.62
C LEU A 13 -12.02 -8.63 6.14
N SER A 14 -12.15 -9.86 5.64
CA SER A 14 -12.67 -10.16 4.29
C SER A 14 -12.05 -9.24 3.21
N ASP A 15 -12.87 -8.43 2.54
CA ASP A 15 -12.43 -7.60 1.42
C ASP A 15 -11.52 -6.44 1.85
N GLU A 16 -11.55 -6.04 3.13
CA GLU A 16 -10.61 -5.06 3.69
C GLU A 16 -9.15 -5.53 3.57
N GLY A 17 -8.90 -6.83 3.44
CA GLY A 17 -7.56 -7.37 3.24
C GLY A 17 -6.95 -7.13 1.85
N VAL A 18 -7.68 -6.53 0.90
CA VAL A 18 -7.25 -6.42 -0.49
C VAL A 18 -5.92 -5.68 -0.65
N GLY A 19 -5.69 -4.61 0.11
CA GLY A 19 -4.46 -3.82 0.05
C GLY A 19 -3.21 -4.66 0.35
N PRO A 20 -3.09 -5.21 1.58
CA PRO A 20 -1.99 -6.11 1.97
C PRO A 20 -1.77 -7.27 0.99
N HIS A 21 -2.85 -7.90 0.50
CA HIS A 21 -2.76 -8.98 -0.48
C HIS A 21 -2.16 -8.54 -1.82
N VAL A 22 -2.56 -7.38 -2.34
CA VAL A 22 -2.04 -6.85 -3.61
C VAL A 22 -0.56 -6.50 -3.47
N VAL A 23 -0.16 -5.80 -2.41
CA VAL A 23 1.24 -5.40 -2.23
C VAL A 23 2.15 -6.59 -1.92
N GLY A 24 1.67 -7.57 -1.16
CA GLY A 24 2.39 -8.82 -0.93
C GLY A 24 2.67 -9.56 -2.24
N ARG A 25 1.66 -9.73 -3.09
CA ARG A 25 1.85 -10.35 -4.42
C ARG A 25 2.74 -9.53 -5.34
N LEU A 26 2.66 -8.19 -5.29
CA LEU A 26 3.54 -7.32 -6.06
C LEU A 26 5.01 -7.52 -5.65
N ALA A 27 5.29 -7.63 -4.35
CA ALA A 27 6.63 -7.85 -3.84
C ALA A 27 7.17 -9.27 -4.16
N ASP A 28 6.31 -10.28 -4.10
CA ASP A 28 6.71 -11.68 -4.27
C ASP A 28 6.80 -12.13 -5.74
N GLU A 29 5.92 -11.62 -6.61
CA GLU A 29 5.74 -12.14 -7.98
C GLU A 29 6.36 -11.25 -9.07
N TYR A 30 6.77 -10.01 -8.75
CA TYR A 30 7.22 -9.04 -9.76
C TYR A 30 8.58 -8.41 -9.42
N LEU A 31 9.32 -8.06 -10.47
CA LEU A 31 10.49 -7.20 -10.36
C LEU A 31 10.05 -5.74 -10.29
N VAL A 32 10.19 -5.15 -9.11
CA VAL A 32 9.98 -3.72 -8.88
C VAL A 32 11.28 -2.94 -9.14
N PRO A 33 11.22 -1.79 -9.83
CA PRO A 33 12.38 -0.92 -10.01
C PRO A 33 12.94 -0.41 -8.68
N ASP A 34 14.26 -0.15 -8.62
CA ASP A 34 14.96 0.32 -7.40
C ASP A 34 14.38 1.60 -6.78
N ASN A 35 13.67 2.41 -7.57
CA ASN A 35 13.07 3.66 -7.11
C ASN A 35 11.61 3.51 -6.64
N VAL A 36 11.10 2.28 -6.57
CA VAL A 36 9.75 1.92 -6.09
C VAL A 36 9.88 1.12 -4.80
N GLU A 37 9.28 1.63 -3.74
CA GLU A 37 9.15 0.93 -2.47
C GLU A 37 7.72 0.38 -2.35
N VAL A 38 7.59 -0.86 -1.90
CA VAL A 38 6.29 -1.54 -1.72
C VAL A 38 6.15 -1.91 -0.25
N ILE A 39 5.13 -1.37 0.42
CA ILE A 39 4.93 -1.53 1.86
C ILE A 39 3.49 -1.99 2.15
N ASP A 40 3.37 -2.99 3.04
CA ASP A 40 2.13 -3.28 3.75
C ASP A 40 2.00 -2.33 4.94
N GLY A 41 1.08 -1.37 4.84
CA GLY A 41 0.78 -0.39 5.89
C GLY A 41 -0.22 -0.91 6.92
N GLY A 42 -0.89 -2.04 6.64
CA GLY A 42 -1.96 -2.58 7.46
C GLY A 42 -3.00 -1.52 7.81
N THR A 43 -3.23 -1.34 9.12
CA THR A 43 -4.17 -0.34 9.68
C THR A 43 -3.46 0.86 10.30
N SER A 44 -2.16 1.04 10.01
CA SER A 44 -1.35 2.13 10.55
C SER A 44 -1.77 3.47 9.92
N GLY A 45 -2.15 4.44 10.76
CA GLY A 45 -2.54 5.79 10.31
C GLY A 45 -1.36 6.77 10.36
N MET A 46 -1.23 7.47 11.49
CA MET A 46 -0.21 8.51 11.68
C MET A 46 1.23 8.01 11.61
N ASP A 47 1.45 6.72 11.92
CA ASP A 47 2.79 6.12 11.87
C ASP A 47 3.36 6.06 10.44
N LEU A 48 2.52 6.24 9.41
CA LEU A 48 2.92 6.27 8.00
C LEU A 48 3.21 7.69 7.47
N LEU A 49 3.01 8.74 8.27
CA LEU A 49 3.09 10.13 7.81
C LEU A 49 4.46 10.49 7.24
N ASP A 50 5.53 10.14 7.96
CA ASP A 50 6.90 10.43 7.53
C ASP A 50 7.24 9.71 6.22
N LEU A 51 6.75 8.48 6.08
CA LEU A 51 6.94 7.68 4.88
C LEU A 51 6.24 8.33 3.67
N VAL A 52 4.95 8.64 3.81
CA VAL A 52 4.11 9.24 2.76
C VAL A 52 4.61 10.62 2.33
N THR A 53 5.10 11.43 3.26
CA THR A 53 5.58 12.79 2.96
C THR A 53 6.98 12.82 2.35
N SER A 54 7.69 11.70 2.35
CA SER A 54 9.06 11.60 1.84
C SER A 54 9.17 11.20 0.36
N VAL A 55 8.06 10.86 -0.30
CA VAL A 55 8.06 10.36 -1.69
C VAL A 55 7.57 11.38 -2.71
N ASP A 56 8.01 11.23 -3.95
CA ASP A 56 7.57 12.08 -5.06
C ASP A 56 6.20 11.64 -5.60
N ALA A 57 5.85 10.36 -5.43
CA ALA A 57 4.56 9.80 -5.82
C ALA A 57 4.11 8.71 -4.85
N LEU A 58 2.80 8.66 -4.58
CA LEU A 58 2.15 7.69 -3.72
C LEU A 58 1.05 6.96 -4.51
N VAL A 59 1.06 5.62 -4.43
CA VAL A 59 0.00 4.76 -4.90
C VAL A 59 -0.58 4.04 -3.69
N ILE A 60 -1.86 4.27 -3.38
CA ILE A 60 -2.57 3.58 -2.30
C ILE A 60 -3.42 2.46 -2.90
N VAL A 61 -3.35 1.28 -2.30
CA VAL A 61 -4.24 0.16 -2.59
C VAL A 61 -5.07 -0.14 -1.36
N ASP A 62 -6.38 0.04 -1.46
CA ASP A 62 -7.32 -0.14 -0.35
C ASP A 62 -8.69 -0.61 -0.86
N CYS A 63 -9.45 -1.24 0.02
CA CYS A 63 -10.86 -1.55 -0.21
C CYS A 63 -11.71 -0.31 0.11
N ALA A 64 -12.19 0.37 -0.92
CA ALA A 64 -13.10 1.51 -0.75
C ALA A 64 -14.53 1.13 -1.14
N ARG A 65 -15.49 1.44 -0.25
CA ARG A 65 -16.89 1.51 -0.66
C ARG A 65 -17.14 2.89 -1.27
N LEU A 66 -17.25 2.93 -2.59
CA LEU A 66 -17.58 4.14 -3.32
C LEU A 66 -19.09 4.19 -3.49
N ASP A 67 -19.75 4.98 -2.66
CA ASP A 67 -21.17 5.28 -2.83
C ASP A 67 -21.29 6.30 -3.97
N GLY A 68 -21.99 5.91 -5.04
CA GLY A 68 -22.39 6.76 -6.17
C GLY A 68 -23.89 6.73 -6.35
#